data_AF-A0A182KF63-F1
#
_entry.id   AF-A0A182KF63-F1
#
_cell.length_a   1.000
_cell.length_b   1.000
_cell.length_c   1.000
_cell.angle_alpha   90.00
_cell.angle_beta   90.00
_cell.angle_gamma   90.00
#
_symmetry.space_group_name_H-M   'P 1'
#
loop_
_entity.id
_entity.type
_entity.pdbx_description
1 polymer ?
#
loop_
_entity_poly.entity_id
_entity_poly.type
_entity_poly.pdbx_seq_one_letter_code
_entity_poly.pdbx_strand_id
1 'polypeptide(L)'
;MTSERWAIFVILAMVGLPTLLSAELQYVQLAEMLHAKCKIHGKQIFSPCFTNETYVCCGTVCEGTCDNVLPMCPMKVSCPWRCFCTEGLVRHEDRCISPSQCPPALASNV
;
A
#
# COMPACT_ATOMS: atom_id res chain seq x y z
N MET A 1 -55.51 2.22 20.06
CA MET A 1 -54.45 2.01 19.06
C MET A 1 -53.58 3.26 19.00
N THR A 2 -52.27 3.11 19.21
CA THR A 2 -51.19 3.93 18.64
C THR A 2 -51.02 5.41 19.05
N SER A 3 -50.85 5.72 20.33
CA SER A 3 -50.18 6.97 20.77
C SER A 3 -48.69 6.68 21.09
N GLU A 4 -48.44 5.66 21.90
CA GLU A 4 -47.08 5.26 22.29
C GLU A 4 -46.31 4.58 21.14
N ARG A 5 -47.02 3.86 20.27
CA ARG A 5 -46.40 3.26 19.07
C ARG A 5 -45.89 4.30 18.09
N TRP A 6 -46.59 5.42 17.89
CA TRP A 6 -46.11 6.50 17.02
C TRP A 6 -44.88 7.18 17.61
N ALA A 7 -44.87 7.44 18.92
CA ALA A 7 -43.70 7.97 19.62
C ALA A 7 -42.49 7.03 19.49
N ILE A 8 -42.70 5.71 19.66
CA ILE A 8 -41.64 4.70 19.47
C ILE A 8 -41.16 4.68 18.00
N PHE A 9 -42.05 4.75 17.02
CA PHE A 9 -41.67 4.82 15.60
C PHE A 9 -40.87 6.08 15.27
N VAL A 10 -41.24 7.23 15.84
CA VAL A 10 -40.49 8.49 15.68
C VAL A 10 -39.13 8.42 16.35
N ILE A 11 -39.03 7.85 17.56
CA ILE A 11 -37.74 7.69 18.26
C ILE A 11 -36.83 6.70 17.52
N LEU A 12 -37.36 5.58 17.01
CA LEU A 12 -36.59 4.63 16.19
C LEU A 12 -36.11 5.26 14.87
N ALA A 13 -36.94 6.09 14.21
CA ALA A 13 -36.56 6.79 12.99
C ALA A 13 -35.53 7.92 13.21
N MET A 14 -35.63 8.65 14.32
CA MET A 14 -34.77 9.81 14.63
C MET A 14 -33.43 9.41 15.30
N VAL A 15 -33.39 8.30 16.05
CA VAL A 15 -32.20 7.89 16.82
C VAL A 15 -31.55 6.62 16.25
N GLY A 16 -32.35 5.70 15.71
CA GLY A 16 -31.87 4.37 15.26
C GLY A 16 -31.48 4.30 13.79
N LEU A 17 -32.09 5.11 12.91
CA LEU A 17 -31.79 5.08 11.48
C LEU A 17 -30.53 5.88 11.07
N PRO A 18 -30.18 7.02 11.71
CA PRO A 18 -28.99 7.77 11.33
C PRO A 18 -27.67 7.11 11.76
N THR A 19 -27.69 6.25 12.79
CA THR A 19 -26.48 5.64 13.37
C THR A 19 -26.09 4.31 12.72
N LEU A 20 -27.04 3.57 12.15
CA LEU A 20 -26.75 2.34 11.41
C LEU A 20 -26.21 2.62 10.00
N LEU A 21 -26.58 3.76 9.40
CA LEU A 21 -26.05 4.18 8.10
C LEU A 21 -24.63 4.80 8.19
N SER A 22 -24.22 5.28 9.38
CA SER A 22 -22.87 5.83 9.58
C SER A 22 -21.82 4.78 9.93
N ALA A 23 -22.21 3.68 10.59
CA ALA A 23 -21.29 2.60 10.92
C ALA A 23 -20.78 1.83 9.68
N GLU A 24 -21.65 1.62 8.68
CA GLU A 24 -21.27 0.98 7.40
C GLU A 24 -20.42 1.92 6.51
N LEU A 25 -20.65 3.24 6.54
CA LEU A 25 -19.87 4.19 5.74
C LEU A 25 -18.46 4.43 6.30
N GLN A 26 -18.27 4.27 7.61
CA GLN A 26 -16.98 4.46 8.24
C GLN A 26 -16.00 3.33 7.87
N TYR A 27 -16.48 2.10 7.62
CA TYR A 27 -15.63 1.01 7.13
C TYR A 27 -15.10 1.26 5.71
N VAL A 28 -15.92 1.86 4.83
CA VAL A 28 -15.52 2.17 3.44
C VAL A 28 -14.46 3.28 3.39
N GLN A 29 -14.56 4.30 4.25
CA GLN A 29 -13.53 5.35 4.37
C GLN A 29 -12.22 4.83 4.98
N LEU A 30 -12.27 3.84 5.87
CA LEU A 30 -11.06 3.17 6.41
C LEU A 30 -10.40 2.22 5.39
N ALA A 31 -11.16 1.60 4.48
CA ALA A 31 -10.62 0.75 3.41
C ALA A 31 -9.92 1.54 2.29
N GLU A 32 -10.24 2.82 2.08
CA GLU A 32 -9.53 3.70 1.13
C GLU A 32 -8.12 4.09 1.61
N MET A 33 -7.87 4.03 2.93
CA MET A 33 -6.61 4.44 3.55
C MET A 33 -5.52 3.35 3.48
N LEU A 34 -5.84 2.11 3.05
CA LEU A 34 -4.92 0.96 3.20
C LEU A 34 -4.03 0.65 1.98
N HIS A 35 -4.27 1.23 0.80
CA HIS A 35 -3.37 1.00 -0.34
C HIS A 35 -2.85 2.33 -0.87
N ALA A 36 -1.57 2.60 -0.56
CA ALA A 36 -0.78 3.68 -1.11
C ALA A 36 -0.99 3.77 -2.63
N LYS A 37 -1.75 4.78 -3.07
CA LYS A 37 -2.01 4.98 -4.50
C LYS A 37 -1.49 6.32 -4.93
N CYS A 38 -0.42 6.25 -5.69
CA CYS A 38 0.07 7.33 -6.48
C CYS A 38 -1.02 7.88 -7.39
N LYS A 39 -1.33 9.15 -7.21
CA LYS A 39 -2.41 9.83 -7.91
C LYS A 39 -1.83 10.56 -9.11
N ILE A 40 -1.86 9.95 -10.30
CA ILE A 40 -1.68 10.68 -11.56
C ILE A 40 -3.06 10.86 -12.16
N HIS A 41 -3.46 12.12 -12.34
CA HIS A 41 -4.73 12.50 -12.97
C HIS A 41 -5.98 11.80 -12.37
N GLY A 42 -6.04 11.68 -11.04
CA GLY A 42 -7.23 11.13 -10.36
C GLY A 42 -7.48 9.62 -10.59
N LYS A 43 -6.66 8.94 -11.39
CA LYS A 43 -6.77 7.49 -11.60
C LYS A 43 -5.89 6.78 -10.58
N GLN A 44 -6.54 6.11 -9.65
CA GLN A 44 -5.92 5.24 -8.67
C GLN A 44 -5.23 4.03 -9.38
N ILE A 45 -3.90 4.04 -9.50
CA ILE A 45 -3.13 2.88 -10.02
C ILE A 45 -3.03 1.84 -8.90
N PHE A 46 -3.83 0.78 -8.97
CA PHE A 46 -3.64 -0.42 -8.16
C PHE A 46 -2.74 -1.38 -8.94
N SER A 47 -1.44 -1.37 -8.66
CA SER A 47 -0.53 -2.43 -9.10
C SER A 47 -0.27 -3.35 -7.91
N PRO A 48 -0.57 -4.66 -8.01
CA PRO A 48 -0.20 -5.59 -6.96
C PRO A 48 1.31 -5.80 -7.03
N CYS A 49 2.06 -5.08 -6.20
CA CYS A 49 3.44 -5.48 -5.94
C CYS A 49 3.42 -6.83 -5.23
N PHE A 50 4.47 -7.62 -5.43
CA PHE A 50 4.61 -8.88 -4.73
C PHE A 50 4.95 -8.65 -3.25
N THR A 51 5.02 -9.74 -2.48
CA THR A 51 5.46 -9.66 -1.09
C THR A 51 6.84 -8.99 -1.01
N ASN A 52 7.02 -8.16 0.03
CA ASN A 52 8.26 -7.43 0.29
C ASN A 52 8.63 -6.35 -0.74
N GLU A 53 7.65 -5.86 -1.47
CA GLU A 53 7.79 -4.73 -2.38
C GLU A 53 6.86 -3.59 -2.01
N THR A 54 7.30 -2.37 -2.30
CA THR A 54 6.52 -1.15 -2.15
C THR A 54 6.37 -0.48 -3.50
N TYR A 55 5.14 -0.11 -3.87
CA TYR A 55 4.91 0.62 -5.11
C TYR A 55 5.34 2.08 -4.94
N VAL A 56 6.28 2.53 -5.77
CA VAL A 56 6.78 3.90 -5.74
C VAL A 56 6.55 4.58 -7.08
N CYS A 57 5.93 5.74 -7.01
CA CYS A 57 5.61 6.48 -8.22
C CYS A 57 6.42 7.72 -8.44
N CYS A 58 6.72 8.44 -7.36
CA CYS A 58 7.65 9.55 -7.37
C CYS A 58 8.37 9.55 -6.03
N GLY A 59 9.70 9.57 -6.06
CA GLY A 59 10.54 9.58 -4.88
C GLY A 59 12.02 9.49 -5.23
N THR A 60 12.87 9.76 -4.24
CA THR A 60 14.28 9.37 -4.25
C THR A 60 14.35 7.90 -3.86
N VAL A 61 14.36 7.02 -4.85
CA VAL A 61 14.40 5.57 -4.64
C VAL A 61 15.68 4.96 -5.16
N CYS A 62 16.17 3.98 -4.42
CA CYS A 62 17.31 3.15 -4.74
C CYS A 62 17.02 1.77 -4.15
N GLU A 63 17.16 0.73 -4.97
CA GLU A 63 17.08 -0.66 -4.51
C GLU A 63 18.46 -1.28 -4.66
N GLY A 64 18.93 -1.95 -3.60
CA GLY A 64 20.16 -2.73 -3.68
C GLY A 64 19.95 -4.01 -4.47
N THR A 65 21.03 -4.56 -5.00
CA THR A 65 21.07 -5.90 -5.60
C THR A 65 22.03 -6.79 -4.83
N CYS A 66 22.01 -8.10 -5.06
CA CYS A 66 23.01 -8.98 -4.42
C CYS A 66 24.46 -8.63 -4.79
N ASP A 67 24.68 -8.06 -5.98
CA ASP A 67 26.00 -7.58 -6.40
C ASP A 67 26.38 -6.24 -5.76
N ASN A 68 25.38 -5.44 -5.39
CA ASN A 68 25.57 -4.13 -4.77
C ASN A 68 24.46 -3.84 -3.76
N VAL A 69 24.67 -4.29 -2.52
CA VAL A 69 23.68 -4.20 -1.43
C VAL A 69 23.36 -2.75 -1.06
N LEU A 70 24.34 -1.85 -1.16
CA LEU A 70 24.23 -0.44 -0.78
C LEU A 70 24.57 0.46 -1.97
N PRO A 71 23.68 0.58 -2.97
CA PRO A 71 23.91 1.43 -4.12
C PRO A 71 23.88 2.90 -3.71
N MET A 72 24.63 3.73 -4.43
CA MET A 72 24.52 5.17 -4.27
C MET A 72 23.15 5.63 -4.78
N CYS A 73 22.34 6.15 -3.86
CA CYS A 73 21.00 6.61 -4.20
C CYS A 73 21.06 7.92 -5.01
N PRO A 74 20.17 8.10 -5.99
CA PRO A 74 20.10 9.34 -6.74
C PRO A 74 19.68 10.50 -5.82
N MET A 75 20.37 11.64 -5.93
CA MET A 75 19.99 12.87 -5.24
C MET A 75 18.73 13.53 -5.83
N LYS A 76 18.33 13.13 -7.04
CA LYS A 76 17.16 13.67 -7.74
C LYS A 76 15.96 12.75 -7.54
N VAL A 77 14.79 13.35 -7.37
CA VAL A 77 13.51 12.64 -7.37
C VAL A 77 13.29 12.03 -8.76
N SER A 78 12.97 10.75 -8.79
CA SER A 78 12.56 10.04 -10.00
C SER A 78 11.10 9.65 -9.88
N CYS A 79 10.40 9.52 -11.01
CA CYS A 79 9.02 9.04 -11.03
C CYS A 79 8.89 7.75 -11.83
N PRO A 80 9.30 6.60 -11.27
CA PRO A 80 9.42 5.34 -12.00
C PRO A 80 8.12 4.53 -12.12
N TRP A 81 7.07 4.81 -11.33
CA TRP A 81 5.77 4.12 -11.39
C TRP A 81 5.89 2.58 -11.35
N ARG A 82 6.68 2.06 -10.41
CA ARG A 82 6.92 0.61 -10.31
C ARG A 82 7.13 0.15 -8.87
N CYS A 83 7.16 -1.16 -8.69
CA CYS A 83 7.51 -1.80 -7.43
C CYS A 83 9.02 -1.73 -7.19
N PHE A 84 9.39 -1.41 -5.96
CA PHE A 84 10.76 -1.46 -5.44
C PHE A 84 10.80 -2.39 -4.24
N CYS A 85 11.96 -3.00 -4.00
CA CYS A 85 12.15 -3.75 -2.75
C CYS A 85 11.96 -2.84 -1.54
N THR A 86 11.28 -3.35 -0.51
CA THR A 86 11.17 -2.67 0.78
C THR A 86 12.57 -2.40 1.34
N GLU A 87 12.71 -1.32 2.10
CA GLU A 87 13.97 -0.91 2.70
C GLU A 87 14.67 -2.06 3.45
N GLY A 88 15.98 -2.21 3.23
CA GLY A 88 16.80 -3.27 3.83
C GLY A 88 16.80 -4.60 3.06
N LEU A 89 16.00 -4.73 2.00
CA LEU A 89 16.04 -5.88 1.09
C LEU A 89 16.78 -5.55 -0.19
N VAL A 90 17.29 -6.60 -0.84
CA VAL A 90 17.97 -6.51 -2.12
C VAL A 90 17.23 -7.30 -3.19
N ARG A 91 17.25 -6.78 -4.41
CA ARG A 91 16.68 -7.46 -5.56
C ARG A 91 17.65 -8.50 -6.08
N HIS A 92 17.14 -9.72 -6.21
CA HIS A 92 17.83 -10.81 -6.88
C HIS A 92 16.83 -11.48 -7.81
N GLU A 93 17.13 -11.45 -9.11
CA GLU A 93 16.20 -11.82 -10.17
C GLU A 93 14.89 -11.00 -10.03
N ASP A 94 13.76 -11.67 -9.80
CA ASP A 94 12.44 -11.06 -9.66
C ASP A 94 11.95 -10.96 -8.22
N ARG A 95 12.82 -11.21 -7.23
CA ARG A 95 12.43 -11.27 -5.81
C ARG A 95 13.26 -10.32 -4.93
N CYS A 96 12.61 -9.81 -3.89
CA CYS A 96 13.25 -9.05 -2.83
C CYS A 96 13.57 -9.99 -1.67
N ILE A 97 14.87 -10.19 -1.44
CA ILE A 97 15.39 -11.10 -0.42
C ILE A 97 16.27 -10.35 0.58
N SER A 98 16.53 -10.96 1.72
CA SER A 98 17.49 -10.42 2.68
C SER A 98 18.90 -10.49 2.08
N PRO A 99 19.79 -9.50 2.31
CA PRO A 99 21.17 -9.55 1.85
C PRO A 99 21.92 -10.82 2.27
N SER A 100 21.55 -11.42 3.41
CA SER A 100 22.12 -12.69 3.90
C SER A 100 21.71 -13.92 3.09
N GLN A 101 20.66 -13.81 2.27
CA GLN A 101 20.15 -14.88 1.39
C GLN A 101 20.71 -14.77 -0.03
N CYS A 102 21.58 -13.78 -0.30
CA CYS A 102 22.23 -13.69 -1.59
C CYS A 102 23.06 -14.94 -1.88
N PRO A 103 23.03 -15.46 -3.12
CA PRO A 103 23.90 -16.56 -3.48
C PRO A 103 25.35 -16.13 -3.24
N PRO A 104 26.22 -17.04 -2.76
CA PRO A 104 27.64 -16.76 -2.71
C PRO A 104 28.06 -16.35 -4.13
N ALA A 105 28.85 -15.27 -4.24
CA ALA A 105 29.38 -14.80 -5.51
C ALA A 105 30.07 -16.00 -6.16
N LEU A 106 29.40 -16.63 -7.12
CA LEU A 106 29.99 -17.72 -7.87
C LEU A 106 31.11 -17.02 -8.62
N ALA A 107 32.35 -17.31 -8.24
CA ALA A 107 33.51 -16.86 -8.98
C ALA A 107 33.29 -17.29 -10.43
N SER A 108 32.89 -16.34 -11.27
CA SER A 108 32.83 -16.49 -12.72
C SER A 108 34.26 -16.72 -13.18
N ASN A 109 34.74 -17.95 -13.03
CA ASN A 109 35.89 -18.46 -13.75
C ASN A 109 35.43 -18.59 -15.20
N VAL A 110 35.61 -17.51 -15.96
CA VAL A 110 35.65 -17.51 -17.42
C VAL A 110 36.95 -16.85 -17.83
#